data_AF-A0ABD2XX12-F1
#
_entry.id   AF-A0ABD2XX12-F1
#
_cell.length_a   1.000
_cell.length_b   1.000
_cell.length_c   1.000
_cell.angle_alpha   90.00
_cell.angle_beta   90.00
_cell.angle_gamma   90.00
#
_symmetry.space_group_name_H-M   'P 1'
#
loop_
_entity.id
_entity.type
_entity.pdbx_description
1 polymer ?
#
loop_
_entity_poly.entity_id
_entity_poly.type
_entity_poly.pdbx_seq_one_letter_code
_entity_poly.pdbx_strand_id
1 'polypeptide(L)'
;MIRWNHFNILPNLVLLYLEEHCYEGEALHFKAGGFCKLKGLLISDLDKLKWIIVEKGSMEMLEDFSIFDCKSMMDLPSGIEYLSSLWSIQLSNTSDELMRKLQQHQDANIENEKCLGLKGDGVKSEQVPKIIRVILNSWRNDEFIVETTEYYVMKDFNRE
;
A
#
# COMPACT_ATOMS: atom_id res chain seq x y z
N MET A 1 13.69 12.19 17.53
CA MET A 1 13.09 10.84 17.48
C MET A 1 11.66 10.88 17.98
N ILE A 2 10.68 10.78 17.08
CA ILE A 2 9.27 10.81 17.47
C ILE A 2 8.87 9.44 18.03
N ARG A 3 8.22 9.40 19.19
CA ARG A 3 7.69 8.15 19.76
C ARG A 3 6.35 7.83 19.09
N TRP A 4 6.40 7.00 18.05
CA TRP A 4 5.26 6.57 17.21
C TRP A 4 3.98 6.19 18.00
N ASN A 5 4.14 5.57 19.17
CA ASN A 5 3.03 5.13 20.03
C ASN A 5 2.19 6.26 20.67
N HIS A 6 2.51 7.54 20.46
CA HIS A 6 1.77 8.68 21.02
C HIS A 6 0.93 9.46 19.99
N PHE A 7 0.77 9.00 18.75
CA PHE A 7 0.01 9.73 17.72
C PHE A 7 -1.51 9.54 17.75
N ASN A 8 -2.08 8.94 18.80
CA ASN A 8 -3.53 8.83 19.00
C ASN A 8 -4.26 10.19 19.23
N ILE A 9 -3.65 11.31 18.84
CA ILE A 9 -3.98 12.67 19.27
C ILE A 9 -4.11 13.67 18.10
N LEU A 10 -4.03 13.23 16.85
CA LEU A 10 -4.23 14.11 15.68
C LEU A 10 -5.51 13.78 14.91
N PRO A 11 -6.70 14.01 15.49
CA PRO A 11 -7.98 13.62 14.90
C PRO A 11 -8.35 14.40 13.63
N ASN A 12 -7.61 15.49 13.33
CA ASN A 12 -7.82 16.33 12.15
C ASN A 12 -6.64 16.28 11.17
N LEU A 13 -5.68 15.36 11.36
CA LEU A 13 -4.59 15.22 10.41
C LEU A 13 -5.13 14.68 9.09
N VAL A 14 -4.92 15.45 8.02
CA VAL A 14 -5.36 15.11 6.67
C VAL A 14 -4.22 14.56 5.81
N LEU A 15 -3.00 15.04 6.04
CA LEU A 15 -1.81 14.62 5.35
C LEU A 15 -0.72 14.32 6.36
N LEU A 16 -0.07 13.17 6.23
CA LEU A 16 1.07 12.76 7.04
C LEU A 16 2.24 12.47 6.12
N TYR A 17 3.36 13.15 6.35
CA TYR A 17 4.63 12.86 5.71
C TYR A 17 5.64 12.40 6.76
N LEU A 18 6.24 11.23 6.51
CA LEU A 18 7.31 10.65 7.29
C LEU A 18 8.55 10.56 6.40
N GLU A 19 9.63 11.20 6.82
CA GLU A 19 10.89 11.28 6.08
C GLU A 19 12.07 10.77 6.91
N GLU A 20 13.27 10.82 6.35
CA GLU A 20 14.51 10.39 6.98
C GLU A 20 14.61 10.83 8.45
N HIS A 21 15.08 9.92 9.31
CA HIS A 21 15.27 10.13 10.76
C HIS A 21 14.00 10.36 11.60
N CYS A 22 12.79 10.38 11.02
CA CYS A 22 11.56 10.56 11.81
C CYS A 22 11.21 9.30 12.64
N TYR A 23 11.60 8.12 12.13
CA TYR A 23 11.32 6.81 12.70
C TYR A 23 12.48 5.85 12.47
N GLU A 24 12.89 5.10 13.50
CA GLU A 24 13.96 4.10 13.40
C GLU A 24 13.49 2.68 13.72
N GLY A 25 12.19 2.47 13.91
CA GLY A 25 11.66 1.14 14.15
C GLY A 25 11.48 0.35 12.86
N GLU A 26 11.33 -0.96 13.00
CA GLU A 26 11.15 -1.85 11.85
C GLU A 26 9.69 -1.97 11.37
N ALA A 27 8.73 -1.61 12.22
CA ALA A 27 7.31 -1.74 11.91
C ALA A 27 6.53 -0.47 12.22
N LEU A 28 5.84 0.12 11.25
CA LEU A 28 4.84 1.15 11.51
C LEU A 28 3.49 0.50 11.77
N HIS A 29 2.96 0.69 12.98
CA HIS A 29 1.67 0.13 13.37
C HIS A 29 0.63 1.25 13.51
N PHE A 30 -0.35 1.25 12.60
CA PHE A 30 -1.49 2.17 12.59
C PHE A 30 -2.69 1.50 13.28
N LYS A 31 -2.88 1.82 14.56
CA LYS A 31 -3.92 1.20 15.40
C LYS A 31 -5.33 1.68 15.07
N ALA A 32 -6.32 0.86 15.41
CA ALA A 32 -7.73 1.20 15.27
C ALA A 32 -8.08 2.53 15.96
N GLY A 33 -8.90 3.36 15.32
CA GLY A 33 -9.27 4.69 15.81
C GLY A 33 -8.20 5.77 15.62
N GLY A 34 -7.04 5.42 15.06
CA GLY A 34 -6.00 6.36 14.67
C GLY A 34 -6.26 6.98 13.29
N PHE A 35 -5.89 8.26 13.14
CA PHE A 35 -5.79 8.93 11.83
C PHE A 35 -7.08 8.87 10.98
N CYS A 36 -8.26 8.90 11.59
CA CYS A 36 -9.54 8.68 10.89
C CYS A 36 -9.85 9.70 9.78
N LYS A 37 -9.23 10.89 9.77
CA LYS A 37 -9.40 11.92 8.73
C LYS A 37 -8.23 12.01 7.74
N LEU A 38 -7.25 11.12 7.86
CA LEU A 38 -6.08 11.10 7.01
C LEU A 38 -6.50 10.70 5.60
N LYS A 39 -6.17 11.54 4.61
CA LYS A 39 -6.43 11.33 3.18
C LYS A 39 -5.16 11.00 2.41
N GLY A 40 -4.02 11.55 2.83
CA GLY A 40 -2.72 11.26 2.22
C GLY A 40 -1.70 10.76 3.24
N LEU A 41 -0.99 9.70 2.88
CA LEU A 41 0.14 9.18 3.65
C LEU A 41 1.34 9.04 2.72
N LEU A 42 2.41 9.75 3.06
CA LEU A 42 3.69 9.70 2.36
C LEU A 42 4.76 9.22 3.32
N ILE A 43 5.51 8.19 2.90
CA ILE A 43 6.63 7.64 3.65
C ILE A 43 7.85 7.62 2.74
N SER A 44 8.95 8.23 3.18
CA SER A 44 10.20 8.35 2.43
C SER A 44 11.39 8.03 3.31
N ASP A 45 12.41 7.38 2.75
CA ASP A 45 13.75 7.24 3.35
C ASP A 45 13.76 6.61 4.77
N LEU A 46 12.82 5.68 5.03
CA LEU A 46 12.79 4.92 6.27
C LEU A 46 13.51 3.58 6.09
N ASP A 47 14.84 3.61 6.00
CA ASP A 47 15.67 2.45 5.66
C ASP A 47 15.53 1.23 6.58
N LYS A 48 15.10 1.40 7.83
CA LYS A 48 14.86 0.29 8.77
C LYS A 48 13.45 -0.28 8.68
N LEU A 49 12.52 0.42 8.01
CA LEU A 49 11.12 0.02 7.91
C LEU A 49 11.00 -1.24 7.05
N LYS A 50 10.48 -2.29 7.67
CA LYS A 50 10.23 -3.59 7.04
C LYS A 50 8.75 -3.85 6.85
N TRP A 51 7.93 -3.41 7.81
CA TRP A 51 6.50 -3.73 7.85
C TRP A 51 5.62 -2.51 8.11
N ILE A 52 4.48 -2.47 7.44
CA ILE A 52 3.39 -1.54 7.75
C ILE A 52 2.18 -2.38 8.12
N ILE A 53 1.63 -2.13 9.30
CA ILE A 53 0.50 -2.87 9.87
C ILE A 53 -0.65 -1.89 10.05
N VAL A 54 -1.77 -2.19 9.40
CA VAL A 54 -3.01 -1.42 9.47
C VAL A 54 -4.05 -2.26 10.20
N GLU A 55 -4.46 -1.82 11.39
CA GLU A 55 -5.61 -2.42 12.06
C GLU A 55 -6.92 -1.96 11.43
N LYS A 56 -7.94 -2.83 11.46
CA LYS A 56 -9.29 -2.48 11.03
C LYS A 56 -9.81 -1.26 11.82
N GLY A 57 -10.35 -0.27 11.11
CA GLY A 57 -10.84 0.98 11.71
C GLY A 57 -9.76 2.06 11.87
N SER A 58 -8.59 1.84 11.27
CA SER A 58 -7.52 2.83 11.14
C SER A 58 -7.57 3.47 9.75
N MET A 59 -7.28 4.77 9.65
CA MET A 59 -7.08 5.47 8.36
C MET A 59 -8.19 5.24 7.30
N GLU A 60 -9.45 5.12 7.71
CA GLU A 60 -10.56 4.74 6.81
C GLU A 60 -10.81 5.72 5.64
N MET A 61 -10.37 6.97 5.78
CA MET A 61 -10.46 8.03 4.77
C MET A 61 -9.22 8.14 3.88
N LEU A 62 -8.23 7.24 4.01
CA LEU A 62 -7.00 7.33 3.23
C LEU A 62 -7.30 7.09 1.75
N GLU A 63 -6.95 8.05 0.92
CA GLU A 63 -7.16 8.06 -0.53
C GLU A 63 -5.85 7.75 -1.27
N ASP A 64 -4.76 8.36 -0.82
CA ASP A 64 -3.43 8.24 -1.42
C ASP A 64 -2.40 7.71 -0.42
N PHE A 65 -1.69 6.65 -0.82
CA PHE A 65 -0.62 6.07 -0.03
C PHE A 65 0.65 5.91 -0.87
N SER A 66 1.70 6.65 -0.54
CA SER A 66 2.97 6.62 -1.26
C SER A 66 4.13 6.22 -0.35
N ILE A 67 4.99 5.33 -0.86
CA ILE A 67 6.17 4.83 -0.18
C ILE A 67 7.36 4.92 -1.13
N PHE A 68 8.36 5.69 -0.74
CA PHE A 68 9.57 5.95 -1.52
C PHE A 68 10.81 5.63 -0.71
N ASP A 69 11.85 5.11 -1.37
CA ASP A 69 13.18 4.92 -0.79
C ASP A 69 13.21 4.10 0.52
N CYS A 70 12.24 3.19 0.70
CA CYS A 70 12.14 2.30 1.86
C CYS A 70 12.68 0.90 1.52
N LYS A 71 14.00 0.79 1.37
CA LYS A 71 14.69 -0.38 0.79
C LYS A 71 14.57 -1.68 1.59
N SER A 72 14.22 -1.60 2.88
CA SER A 72 14.00 -2.78 3.72
C SER A 72 12.56 -3.30 3.72
N MET A 73 11.62 -2.61 3.04
CA MET A 73 10.21 -2.99 3.04
C MET A 73 9.98 -4.23 2.15
N MET A 74 9.54 -5.34 2.77
CA MET A 74 9.51 -6.67 2.12
C MET A 74 8.14 -7.06 1.56
N ASP A 75 7.06 -6.40 2.00
CA ASP A 75 5.69 -6.72 1.63
C ASP A 75 4.82 -5.46 1.57
N LEU A 76 3.67 -5.54 0.90
CA LEU A 76 2.63 -4.51 0.98
C LEU A 76 2.15 -4.31 2.42
N PRO A 77 1.51 -3.15 2.73
CA PRO A 77 0.89 -2.95 4.04
C PRO A 77 -0.07 -4.10 4.41
N SER A 78 0.17 -4.75 5.54
CA SER A 78 -0.76 -5.74 6.08
C SER A 78 -2.03 -5.03 6.54
N GLY A 79 -3.20 -5.55 6.19
CA GLY A 79 -4.48 -4.89 6.45
C GLY A 79 -4.84 -3.79 5.45
N ILE A 80 -4.19 -3.74 4.28
CA ILE A 80 -4.54 -2.81 3.19
C ILE A 80 -6.01 -2.93 2.76
N GLU A 81 -6.61 -4.11 2.93
CA GLU A 81 -8.03 -4.37 2.68
C GLU A 81 -8.97 -3.57 3.59
N TYR A 82 -8.49 -3.06 4.73
CA TYR A 82 -9.27 -2.22 5.63
C TYR A 82 -9.33 -0.75 5.19
N LEU A 83 -8.47 -0.33 4.26
CA LEU A 83 -8.42 1.05 3.77
C LEU A 83 -9.50 1.26 2.71
N SER A 84 -10.75 1.45 3.14
CA SER A 84 -11.93 1.48 2.25
C SER A 84 -11.90 2.57 1.19
N SER A 85 -11.28 3.72 1.47
CA SER A 85 -11.22 4.86 0.54
C SER A 85 -9.99 4.86 -0.38
N LEU A 86 -9.04 3.94 -0.15
CA LEU A 86 -7.76 3.92 -0.87
C LEU A 86 -7.98 3.55 -2.34
N TRP A 87 -7.55 4.40 -3.27
CA TRP A 87 -7.72 4.12 -4.70
C TRP A 87 -6.37 3.87 -5.39
N SER A 88 -5.26 4.36 -4.82
CA SER A 88 -3.91 4.03 -5.31
C SER A 88 -2.89 3.87 -4.19
N ILE A 89 -1.92 3.00 -4.42
CA ILE A 89 -0.67 2.93 -3.67
C ILE A 89 0.50 3.14 -4.63
N GLN A 90 1.44 3.99 -4.27
CA GLN A 90 2.64 4.26 -5.07
C GLN A 90 3.87 3.72 -4.35
N LEU A 91 4.69 2.95 -5.05
CA LEU A 91 5.93 2.38 -4.54
C LEU A 91 7.08 2.80 -5.45
N SER A 92 8.17 3.28 -4.86
CA SER A 92 9.43 3.50 -5.58
C SER A 92 10.59 3.11 -4.68
N ASN A 93 11.61 2.47 -5.26
CA ASN A 93 12.85 2.13 -4.58
C ASN A 93 12.65 1.41 -3.22
N THR A 94 11.69 0.49 -3.18
CA THR A 94 11.47 -0.46 -2.07
C THR A 94 12.39 -1.68 -2.23
N SER A 95 12.26 -2.71 -1.38
CA SER A 95 13.13 -3.90 -1.51
C SER A 95 12.94 -4.62 -2.85
N ASP A 96 14.05 -5.18 -3.37
CA ASP A 96 14.04 -6.02 -4.58
C ASP A 96 13.06 -7.20 -4.45
N GLU A 97 12.90 -7.74 -3.23
CA GLU A 97 12.00 -8.87 -2.97
C GLU A 97 10.53 -8.46 -3.12
N LEU A 98 10.13 -7.31 -2.58
CA LEU A 98 8.78 -6.77 -2.77
C LEU A 98 8.51 -6.51 -4.26
N MET A 99 9.47 -5.89 -4.96
CA MET A 99 9.35 -5.62 -6.39
C MET A 99 9.20 -6.92 -7.19
N ARG A 100 9.96 -7.97 -6.85
CA ARG A 100 9.87 -9.29 -7.48
C ARG A 100 8.52 -9.95 -7.24
N LYS A 101 7.99 -9.92 -6.01
CA LYS A 101 6.66 -10.46 -5.68
C LYS A 101 5.58 -9.76 -6.50
N LEU A 102 5.62 -8.43 -6.57
CA LEU A 102 4.66 -7.64 -7.34
C LEU A 102 4.73 -7.99 -8.83
N GLN A 103 5.93 -8.12 -9.40
CA GLN A 103 6.09 -8.54 -10.79
C GLN A 103 5.50 -9.92 -11.07
N GLN A 104 5.71 -10.89 -10.18
CA GLN A 104 5.16 -12.24 -10.33
C GLN A 104 3.63 -12.26 -10.27
N HIS A 105 3.04 -11.45 -9.39
CA HIS A 105 1.59 -11.33 -9.29
C HIS A 105 0.98 -10.64 -10.51
N GLN A 106 1.68 -9.67 -11.13
CA GLN A 106 1.24 -9.06 -12.39
C GLN A 106 1.12 -10.10 -13.51
N ASP A 107 2.11 -10.97 -13.67
CA ASP A 107 2.12 -12.00 -14.71
C ASP A 107 0.98 -13.02 -14.52
N ALA A 108 0.74 -13.45 -13.28
CA ALA A 108 -0.36 -14.34 -12.93
C ALA A 108 -1.74 -13.70 -13.14
N ASN A 109 -1.87 -12.40 -12.87
CA ASN A 109 -3.14 -11.68 -13.05
C ASN A 109 -3.51 -11.54 -14.55
N ILE A 110 -2.52 -11.27 -15.42
CA ILE A 110 -2.71 -11.22 -16.87
C ILE A 110 -3.16 -12.58 -17.43
N GLU A 111 -2.62 -13.68 -16.90
CA GLU A 111 -3.02 -15.04 -17.30
C GLU A 111 -4.45 -15.36 -16.83
N ASN A 112 -4.80 -14.98 -15.60
CA ASN A 112 -6.14 -15.17 -15.06
C ASN A 112 -7.21 -14.34 -15.80
N GLU A 113 -6.93 -13.08 -16.14
CA GLU A 113 -7.85 -12.24 -16.91
C GLU A 113 -8.12 -12.78 -18.33
N LYS A 114 -7.10 -13.36 -18.97
CA LYS A 114 -7.27 -14.05 -20.27
C LYS A 114 -8.17 -15.28 -20.14
N CYS A 115 -8.11 -16.00 -19.02
CA CYS A 115 -8.93 -17.18 -18.76
C CYS A 115 -10.36 -16.86 -18.28
N LEU A 116 -10.58 -15.70 -17.66
CA LEU A 116 -11.84 -15.36 -16.99
C LEU A 116 -12.95 -14.83 -17.90
N GLY A 117 -12.71 -14.68 -19.22
CA GLY A 117 -13.73 -14.46 -20.25
C GLY A 117 -15.07 -13.90 -19.75
N LEU A 118 -15.09 -12.64 -19.31
CA LEU A 118 -16.25 -12.01 -18.68
C LEU A 118 -17.39 -11.86 -19.71
N LYS A 119 -18.19 -12.92 -19.87
CA LYS A 119 -19.51 -12.89 -20.50
C LYS A 119 -20.56 -13.09 -19.42
N GLY A 120 -21.36 -12.04 -19.20
CA GLY A 120 -22.76 -12.14 -18.82
C GLY A 120 -23.07 -12.33 -17.34
N ASP A 121 -23.81 -11.34 -16.83
CA ASP A 121 -24.83 -11.43 -15.77
C ASP A 121 -24.38 -11.50 -14.29
N GLY A 122 -24.66 -10.40 -13.58
CA GLY A 122 -25.23 -10.47 -12.22
C GLY A 122 -24.28 -10.63 -11.04
N VAL A 123 -23.01 -10.17 -11.13
CA VAL A 123 -22.14 -10.14 -9.95
C VAL A 123 -22.60 -9.02 -8.99
N LYS A 124 -22.97 -9.39 -7.76
CA LYS A 124 -23.32 -8.42 -6.70
C LYS A 124 -22.08 -7.60 -6.34
N SER A 125 -22.23 -6.29 -6.18
CA SER A 125 -21.13 -5.35 -5.91
C SER A 125 -20.26 -5.71 -4.69
N GLU A 126 -20.81 -6.45 -3.71
CA GLU A 126 -20.10 -6.89 -2.50
C GLU A 126 -19.15 -8.08 -2.72
N GLN A 127 -19.20 -8.73 -3.89
CA GLN A 127 -18.31 -9.83 -4.27
C GLN A 127 -17.23 -9.41 -5.27
N VAL A 128 -17.23 -8.14 -5.68
CA VAL A 128 -16.19 -7.60 -6.56
C VAL A 128 -14.98 -7.26 -5.68
N PRO A 129 -13.82 -7.88 -5.89
CA PRO A 129 -12.62 -7.54 -5.15
C PRO A 129 -12.33 -6.05 -5.34
N LYS A 130 -11.94 -5.37 -4.26
CA LYS A 130 -11.50 -3.98 -4.38
C LYS A 130 -10.26 -3.96 -5.26
N ILE A 131 -10.32 -3.21 -6.36
CA ILE A 131 -9.15 -2.99 -7.22
C ILE A 131 -8.35 -1.85 -6.60
N ILE A 132 -7.12 -2.13 -6.19
CA ILE A 132 -6.16 -1.10 -5.80
C ILE A 132 -5.16 -0.96 -6.94
N ARG A 133 -4.99 0.28 -7.40
CA ARG A 133 -3.94 0.60 -8.37
C ARG A 133 -2.61 0.68 -7.63
N VAL A 134 -1.68 -0.21 -7.96
CA VAL A 134 -0.29 -0.10 -7.52
C VAL A 134 0.50 0.57 -8.64
N ILE A 135 1.16 1.67 -8.31
CA ILE A 135 1.99 2.43 -9.24
C ILE A 135 3.43 2.24 -8.82
N LEU A 136 4.21 1.58 -9.68
CA LEU A 136 5.63 1.37 -9.51
C LEU A 136 6.39 2.45 -10.28
N ASN A 137 7.18 3.23 -9.56
CA ASN A 137 8.01 4.27 -10.15
C ASN A 137 9.47 3.81 -10.12
N SER A 138 10.15 3.86 -11.25
CA SER A 138 11.57 3.51 -11.35
C SER A 138 12.32 4.43 -12.31
N TRP A 139 13.64 4.49 -12.15
CA TRP A 139 14.52 5.14 -13.11
C TRP A 139 15.20 4.08 -13.97
N ARG A 140 15.09 4.19 -15.30
CA ARG A 140 15.83 3.34 -16.26
C ARG A 140 16.48 4.25 -17.30
N ASN A 141 17.80 4.20 -17.41
CA ASN A 141 18.59 4.98 -18.40
C ASN A 141 18.23 6.48 -18.41
N ASP A 142 18.22 7.13 -17.24
CA ASP A 142 17.82 8.53 -17.05
C ASP A 142 16.37 8.88 -17.43
N GLU A 143 15.54 7.89 -17.75
CA GLU A 143 14.09 8.05 -17.94
C GLU A 143 13.31 7.61 -16.70
N PHE A 144 12.31 8.41 -16.31
CA PHE A 144 11.35 8.05 -15.27
C PHE A 144 10.28 7.15 -15.86
N ILE A 145 10.23 5.91 -15.40
CA ILE A 145 9.26 4.91 -15.82
C ILE A 145 8.20 4.76 -14.73
N VAL A 146 6.94 4.93 -15.15
CA VAL A 146 5.75 4.65 -14.34
C VAL A 146 5.11 3.38 -14.88
N GLU A 147 5.20 2.31 -14.11
CA GLU A 147 4.47 1.07 -14.36
C GLU A 147 3.23 1.06 -13.48
N THR A 148 2.05 1.02 -14.08
CA THR A 148 0.79 0.95 -13.35
C THR A 148 0.23 -0.45 -13.49
N THR A 149 -0.06 -1.09 -12.36
CA THR A 149 -0.70 -2.40 -12.33
C THR A 149 -1.90 -2.35 -11.39
N GLU A 150 -3.04 -2.85 -11.86
CA GLU A 150 -4.25 -2.96 -11.06
C GLU A 150 -4.24 -4.31 -10.36
N TYR A 151 -4.34 -4.29 -9.03
CA TYR A 151 -4.37 -5.49 -8.20
C TYR A 151 -5.77 -5.69 -7.65
N TYR A 152 -6.33 -6.88 -7.85
CA TYR A 152 -7.47 -7.34 -7.08
C TYR A 152 -7.00 -7.61 -5.66
N VAL A 153 -7.52 -6.88 -4.68
CA VAL A 153 -7.39 -7.26 -3.27
C VAL A 153 -8.32 -8.45 -3.03
N MET A 154 -7.90 -9.61 -3.52
CA MET A 154 -8.36 -10.90 -3.02
C MET A 154 -7.67 -11.10 -1.67
N LYS A 155 -8.35 -11.70 -0.70
CA LYS A 155 -7.88 -11.91 0.69
C LYS A 155 -6.56 -12.68 0.85
N ASP A 156 -5.89 -13.01 -0.26
CA ASP A 156 -4.86 -14.04 -0.35
C ASP A 156 -3.46 -13.50 -0.69
N PHE A 157 -3.27 -12.20 -0.99
CA PHE A 157 -1.91 -11.64 -1.19
C PHE A 157 -1.06 -11.73 0.09
N ASN A 158 -1.70 -11.80 1.27
CA ASN A 158 -1.04 -11.88 2.58
C ASN A 158 -1.03 -13.30 3.19
N ARG A 159 -1.31 -14.36 2.42
CA ARG A 159 -1.26 -15.75 2.92
C ARG A 159 -0.05 -16.50 2.37
N GLU A 160 0.99 -16.60 3.20
CA GLU A 160 1.79 -17.82 3.33
C GLU A 160 1.65 -18.36 4.76
#